data_AF-A0A1A7YRU9-F1
#
_entry.id   AF-A0A1A7YRU9-F1
#
_cell.length_a   1.000
_cell.length_b   1.000
_cell.length_c   1.000
_cell.angle_alpha   90.00
_cell.angle_beta   90.00
_cell.angle_gamma   90.00
#
_symmetry.space_group_name_H-M   'P 1'
#
loop_
_entity.id
_entity.type
_entity.pdbx_description
1 polymer ?
#
loop_
_entity_poly.entity_id
_entity_poly.type
_entity_poly.pdbx_seq_one_letter_code
_entity_poly.pdbx_strand_id
1 'polypeptide(L)' 'GYTMKGQKTAVCQHSHVWSAAVPTCIDVESPKIKCPNVKDKWAEPGKLTARVTWDTPEGVDTADGILTESVSADP' A
#
# COMPACT_ATOMS: atom_id res chain seq x y z
N GLY A 1 2.22 -3.21 9.15
CA GLY A 1 2.37 -3.64 10.56
C GLY A 1 3.82 -3.47 10.90
N TYR A 2 4.18 -2.99 12.10
CA TYR A 2 5.50 -2.41 12.31
C TYR A 2 6.38 -3.18 13.29
N THR A 3 7.68 -3.18 13.05
CA THR A 3 8.70 -3.67 13.99
C THR A 3 9.69 -2.57 14.37
N MET A 4 10.16 -2.59 15.61
CA MET A 4 11.12 -1.59 16.12
C MET A 4 12.56 -1.99 15.77
N LYS A 5 13.32 -1.09 15.16
CA LYS A 5 14.77 -1.20 14.98
C LYS A 5 15.49 -0.18 15.87
N GLY A 6 16.19 -0.70 16.88
CA GLY A 6 16.93 0.08 17.87
C GLY A 6 16.71 -0.43 19.28
N GLN A 7 17.19 0.32 20.28
CA GLN A 7 16.99 -0.03 21.68
C GLN A 7 15.57 0.35 22.13
N LYS A 8 14.88 -0.58 22.80
CA LYS A 8 13.51 -0.36 23.31
C LYS A 8 13.44 0.62 24.47
N THR A 9 14.55 0.82 25.17
CA THR A 9 14.65 1.64 26.37
C THR A 9 15.83 2.59 26.26
N ALA A 10 15.66 3.81 26.73
CA ALA A 10 16.74 4.78 26.87
C ALA A 10 16.68 5.38 28.27
N VAL A 11 17.85 5.58 28.88
CA VAL A 11 17.99 6.17 30.21
C VAL A 11 18.79 7.46 30.08
N CYS A 12 18.33 8.51 30.75
CA CYS A 12 19.06 9.76 30.83
C CYS A 12 20.27 9.57 31.75
N GLN A 13 21.46 9.83 31.24
CA GLN A 13 22.69 9.67 32.00
C GLN A 13 23.10 10.99 32.67
N HIS A 14 23.95 10.90 33.69
CA HIS A 14 24.53 12.07 34.36
C HIS A 14 25.32 12.98 33.40
N SER A 15 25.84 12.44 32.29
CA SER A 15 26.47 13.20 31.21
C SER A 15 25.48 14.05 30.38
N HIS A 16 24.19 14.02 30.71
CA HIS A 16 23.08 14.62 29.97
C HIS A 16 22.91 14.03 28.56
N VAL A 17 23.41 12.81 28.34
CA VAL A 17 23.29 12.05 27.08
C VAL A 17 22.43 10.81 27.31
N TRP A 18 21.56 10.47 26.36
CA TRP A 18 20.77 9.25 26.41
C TRP A 18 21.64 8.00 26.21
N SER A 19 21.31 6.92 26.92
CA SER A 19 22.01 5.63 26.78
C SER A 19 21.84 4.95 25.42
N ALA A 20 20.90 5.43 24.61
CA ALA A 20 20.59 4.88 23.30
C ALA A 20 20.09 5.97 22.34
N ALA A 21 20.29 5.75 21.05
CA ALA A 21 19.69 6.56 20.00
C ALA A 21 18.18 6.30 19.89
N VAL A 22 17.47 7.25 19.27
CA VAL A 22 16.03 7.12 18.99
C VAL A 22 15.80 5.93 18.05
N PRO A 23 14.92 4.97 18.40
CA PRO A 23 14.63 3.83 17.54
C PRO A 23 13.79 4.25 16.33
N THR A 24 13.81 3.41 15.30
CA THR A 24 13.00 3.58 14.09
C THR A 24 11.91 2.51 14.02
N CYS A 25 10.75 2.85 13.48
CA CYS A 25 9.70 1.89 13.15
C CYS A 25 9.85 1.47 11.69
N ILE A 26 9.95 0.17 11.45
CA ILE A 26 10.07 -0.41 10.12
C ILE A 26 8.76 -1.10 9.80
N ASP A 27 8.16 -0.76 8.67
CA ASP A 27 7.01 -1.51 8.16
C ASP A 27 7.46 -2.89 7.67
N VAL A 28 6.73 -3.91 8.08
CA VAL A 28 7.01 -5.31 7.78
C VAL A 28 5.82 -6.01 7.11
N GLU A 29 4.72 -5.30 6.89
CA GLU A 29 3.61 -5.83 6.09
C GLU A 29 3.77 -5.43 4.63
N SER A 30 3.31 -6.29 3.73
CA SER A 30 3.20 -5.93 2.32
C SER A 30 1.87 -5.22 2.06
N PRO A 31 1.82 -4.31 1.07
CA PRO A 31 0.57 -3.66 0.68
C PRO A 31 -0.46 -4.68 0.18
N LYS A 32 -1.72 -4.42 0.48
CA LYS A 32 -2.86 -5.24 0.07
C LYS A 32 -3.53 -4.60 -1.14
N ILE A 33 -3.59 -5.34 -2.25
CA ILE A 33 -4.27 -4.88 -3.46
C ILE A 33 -5.55 -5.70 -3.64
N LYS A 34 -6.67 -5.01 -3.77
CA LYS A 34 -7.96 -5.59 -4.11
C LYS A 34 -8.26 -5.29 -5.57
N CYS A 35 -8.13 -6.33 -6.39
CA CYS A 35 -8.45 -6.25 -7.81
C CYS A 35 -9.96 -6.38 -8.05
N PRO A 36 -10.50 -5.75 -9.11
CA PRO A 36 -11.83 -6.03 -9.60
C PRO A 36 -11.94 -7.49 -10.05
N ASN A 37 -13.17 -8.01 -10.07
CA ASN A 37 -13.42 -9.34 -10.61
C ASN A 37 -13.10 -9.42 -12.12
N VAL A 38 -12.71 -10.60 -12.56
CA VAL A 38 -12.57 -10.91 -13.99
C VAL A 38 -13.92 -10.70 -14.67
N LYS A 39 -13.91 -10.03 -15.83
CA LYS A 39 -15.11 -9.76 -16.62
C LYS A 39 -14.98 -10.46 -17.96
N ASP A 40 -15.84 -11.45 -18.18
CA ASP A 40 -16.00 -12.10 -19.47
C ASP A 40 -17.17 -11.45 -20.23
N LYS A 41 -16.88 -10.90 -21.41
CA LYS A 41 -17.89 -10.24 -22.25
C LYS A 41 -17.67 -10.56 -23.73
N TRP A 42 -18.73 -11.02 -24.38
CA TRP A 42 -18.77 -11.21 -25.82
C TRP A 42 -19.31 -9.97 -26.53
N ALA A 43 -18.91 -9.77 -27.79
CA ALA A 43 -19.45 -8.71 -28.62
C ALA A 43 -20.92 -8.99 -28.97
N GLU A 44 -21.71 -7.93 -29.13
CA GLU A 44 -23.09 -8.05 -29.60
C GLU A 44 -23.10 -8.64 -31.02
N PRO A 45 -24.17 -9.36 -31.42
CA PRO A 45 -24.30 -9.88 -32.78
C PRO A 45 -24.12 -8.78 -33.83
N GLY A 46 -23.23 -9.01 -34.79
CA GLY A 46 -22.90 -8.03 -35.83
C GLY A 46 -21.86 -6.97 -35.45
N LYS A 47 -21.36 -6.95 -34.20
CA LYS A 47 -20.22 -6.13 -33.79
C LYS A 47 -18.94 -6.95 -33.66
N LEU A 48 -17.83 -6.36 -34.08
CA LEU A 48 -16.50 -6.99 -34.01
C LEU A 48 -15.79 -6.76 -32.67
N THR A 49 -16.26 -5.81 -31.86
CA THR A 49 -15.59 -5.40 -30.62
C THR A 49 -16.57 -5.31 -29.45
N ALA A 50 -16.11 -5.69 -28.27
CA ALA A 50 -16.81 -5.47 -27.01
C ALA A 50 -16.01 -4.50 -26.13
N ARG A 51 -16.68 -3.48 -25.57
CA ARG A 51 -16.08 -2.63 -24.53
C ARG A 51 -16.34 -3.24 -23.16
N VAL A 52 -15.28 -3.36 -22.36
CA VAL A 52 -15.31 -3.82 -20.96
C VAL A 52 -14.68 -2.73 -20.11
N THR A 53 -15.30 -2.42 -18.98
CA THR A 53 -14.83 -1.42 -18.03
C THR A 53 -14.64 -2.09 -16.68
N TRP A 54 -13.51 -1.85 -16.03
CA TRP A 54 -13.22 -2.29 -14.67
C TRP A 54 -13.14 -1.08 -13.75
N ASP A 55 -13.46 -1.31 -12.48
CA ASP A 55 -13.23 -0.32 -11.44
C ASP A 55 -11.72 -0.22 -11.15
N THR A 56 -11.26 0.92 -10.64
CA THR A 56 -9.86 1.09 -10.24
C THR A 56 -9.55 0.12 -9.09
N PRO A 57 -8.46 -0.66 -9.15
CA PRO A 57 -8.07 -1.54 -8.05
C PRO A 57 -7.77 -0.73 -6.78
N GLU A 58 -8.12 -1.27 -5.62
CA GLU A 58 -7.89 -0.62 -4.32
C GLU A 58 -6.57 -1.10 -3.70
N GLY A 59 -5.56 -0.24 -3.63
CA GLY A 59 -4.30 -0.48 -2.91
C GLY A 59 -4.36 0.12 -1.51
N VAL A 60 -4.15 -0.70 -0.49
CA VAL A 60 -4.10 -0.28 0.91
C VAL A 60 -2.83 -0.83 1.55
N ASP A 61 -2.03 0.07 2.11
CA ASP A 61 -0.87 -0.27 2.90
C ASP A 61 -1.07 0.16 4.36
N THR A 62 -0.62 -0.67 5.30
CA THR A 62 -0.79 -0.35 6.73
C THR A 62 0.12 0.81 7.16
N ALA A 63 1.21 1.07 6.43
CA ALA A 63 2.11 2.16 6.72
C ALA A 63 1.69 3.49 6.10
N ASP A 64 1.33 3.48 4.83
CA ASP A 64 1.04 4.71 4.08
C ASP A 64 -0.47 4.96 3.87
N GLY A 65 -1.34 4.02 4.25
CA GLY A 65 -2.78 4.13 4.10
C GLY A 65 -3.29 3.73 2.70
N ILE A 66 -4.27 4.45 2.16
CA ILE A 66 -4.84 4.14 0.84
C ILE A 66 -3.96 4.77 -0.25
N LEU A 67 -3.35 3.92 -1.07
CA LEU A 67 -2.39 4.29 -2.11
C LEU A 67 -2.99 4.31 -3.52
N THR A 68 -4.32 4.30 -3.65
CA THR A 68 -4.99 4.31 -4.96
C THR A 68 -4.75 5.62 -5.71
N GLU A 69 -3.76 5.61 -6.58
CA GLU A 69 -3.60 6.57 -7.66
C GLU A 69 -4.58 6.20 -8.78
N SER A 70 -5.46 7.14 -9.16
CA SER A 70 -6.32 6.98 -10.33
C SER A 70 -5.44 7.00 -11.59
N VAL A 71 -5.04 5.84 -12.09
CA VAL A 71 -4.48 5.75 -13.45
C VAL A 71 -5.65 5.91 -14.43
N SER A 72 -5.93 7.16 -14.80
CA SER A 72 -6.60 7.46 -16.05
C SER A 72 -5.62 7.15 -17.17
N ALA A 73 -5.75 5.97 -17.78
CA ALA A 73 -5.18 5.73 -19.09
C ALA A 73 -5.93 6.66 -20.07
N ASP A 74 -5.32 7.80 -20.40
CA ASP A 74 -5.73 8.62 -21.56
C ASP A 74 -5.32 7.86 -22.85
N PRO A 75 -6.12 7.89 -23.93
CA PRO A 75 -5.98 7.01 -25.11
C PRO A 75 -4.67 7.13 -25.89
#